data_AF-A0A1C6GC80-F1
#
_entry.id   AF-A0A1C6GC80-F1
#
_cell.length_a   1.000
_cell.length_b   1.000
_cell.length_c   1.000
_cell.angle_alpha   90.00
_cell.angle_beta   90.00
_cell.angle_gamma   90.00
#
_symmetry.space_group_name_H-M   'P 1'
#
loop_
_entity.id
_entity.type
_entity.pdbx_description
1 polymer ?
#
loop_
_entity_poly.entity_id
_entity_poly.type
_entity_poly.pdbx_seq_one_letter_code
_entity_poly.pdbx_strand_id
1 'polypeptide(L)'
;MKRIGTALTIVFIIAGFAISFFIGHYVSDKSHTESRAAQFDKYISRAIDTIKDKGLSIDGAPEAIASNIWVAHEFCDSPEISAELSNLWNTIVYEKDVLLGQEDVLTAQLKDILEKCQ
;
A
#
# COMPACT_ATOMS: atom_id res chain seq x y z
N MET A 1 -34.93 32.15 36.36
CA MET A 1 -33.69 32.66 35.73
C MET A 1 -32.50 31.69 35.70
N LYS A 2 -32.39 30.65 36.55
CA LYS A 2 -31.25 29.70 36.47
C LYS A 2 -31.32 28.67 35.33
N ARG A 3 -32.52 28.24 34.90
CA ARG A 3 -32.69 27.19 33.87
C ARG A 3 -32.44 27.66 32.42
N ILE A 4 -32.67 28.94 32.14
CA ILE A 4 -32.51 29.51 30.79
C ILE A 4 -31.02 29.66 30.44
N GLY A 5 -30.19 30.05 31.42
CA GLY A 5 -28.73 30.13 31.23
C GLY A 5 -28.10 28.78 30.95
N THR A 6 -28.51 27.72 31.67
CA THR A 6 -27.98 26.36 31.47
C THR A 6 -28.36 25.78 30.11
N ALA A 7 -29.58 26.04 29.62
CA ALA A 7 -30.01 25.58 28.30
C ALA A 7 -29.21 26.24 27.17
N LEU A 8 -28.92 27.54 27.28
CA LEU A 8 -28.09 28.27 26.31
C LEU A 8 -26.65 27.75 26.28
N THR A 9 -26.03 27.46 27.43
CA THR A 9 -24.66 26.91 27.47
C THR A 9 -24.59 25.53 26.82
N ILE A 10 -25.60 24.67 27.01
CA ILE A 10 -25.66 23.34 26.40
C ILE A 10 -25.76 23.44 24.86
N VAL A 11 -26.56 24.36 24.34
CA VAL A 11 -26.70 24.57 22.89
C VAL A 11 -25.38 25.05 22.25
N PHE A 12 -24.63 25.93 22.93
CA PHE A 12 -23.32 26.38 22.44
C PHE A 12 -22.28 25.26 22.43
N ILE A 13 -22.29 24.35 23.42
CA ILE A 13 -21.38 23.19 23.47
C ILE A 13 -21.69 22.20 22.32
N ILE A 14 -22.96 21.93 22.05
CA ILE A 14 -23.38 21.02 20.97
C ILE A 14 -23.02 21.61 19.59
N ALA A 15 -23.23 22.91 19.39
CA ALA A 15 -22.85 23.58 18.15
C ALA A 15 -21.32 23.62 17.96
N GLY A 16 -20.54 23.83 19.03
CA GLY A 16 -19.08 23.76 18.98
C GLY A 16 -18.56 22.36 18.62
N PHE A 17 -19.15 21.31 19.20
CA PHE A 17 -18.79 19.92 18.89
C PHE A 17 -19.07 19.54 17.43
N ALA A 18 -20.17 20.02 16.84
CA ALA A 18 -20.47 19.78 15.43
C ALA A 18 -19.40 20.39 14.51
N ILE A 19 -18.99 21.63 14.78
CA ILE A 19 -17.96 22.33 13.97
C ILE A 19 -16.59 21.63 14.12
N SER A 20 -16.23 21.15 15.32
CA SER A 20 -15.01 20.38 15.54
C SER A 20 -15.01 19.02 14.81
N PHE A 21 -16.16 18.36 14.70
CA PHE A 21 -16.29 17.09 13.97
C PHE A 21 -16.14 17.28 12.45
N PHE A 22 -16.68 18.38 11.90
CA PHE A 22 -16.54 18.69 10.47
C PHE A 22 -15.13 19.19 10.09
N ILE A 23 -14.46 19.97 10.94
CA ILE A 23 -13.05 20.37 10.70
C ILE A 23 -12.12 19.16 10.87
N GLY A 24 -12.39 18.28 11.84
CA GLY A 24 -11.67 17.02 12.02
C GLY A 24 -11.75 16.12 10.79
N HIS A 25 -12.91 16.00 10.16
CA HIS A 25 -13.07 15.25 8.91
C HIS A 25 -12.37 15.93 7.72
N TYR A 26 -12.44 17.26 7.60
CA TYR A 26 -11.86 17.99 6.46
C TYR A 26 -10.32 18.10 6.52
N VAL A 27 -9.74 18.04 7.73
CA VAL A 27 -8.28 18.07 7.94
C VAL A 27 -7.70 16.65 8.02
N SER A 28 -8.48 15.65 8.46
CA SER A 28 -8.02 14.25 8.50
C SER A 28 -8.05 13.54 7.14
N ASP A 29 -8.83 14.02 6.17
CA ASP A 29 -8.84 13.46 4.80
C ASP A 29 -7.62 13.90 3.97
N LYS A 30 -6.78 14.79 4.50
CA LYS A 30 -5.61 15.32 3.80
C LYS A 30 -4.29 14.64 4.15
N SER A 31 -4.25 13.70 5.10
CA SER A 31 -2.98 13.12 5.58
C SER A 31 -2.77 11.62 5.35
N HIS A 32 -3.76 10.79 4.99
CA HIS A 32 -3.53 9.32 4.97
C HIS A 32 -4.24 8.50 3.89
N THR A 33 -4.62 9.05 2.74
CA THR A 33 -4.91 8.22 1.56
C THR A 33 -3.74 8.29 0.59
N GLU A 34 -2.75 7.40 0.77
CA GLU A 34 -1.76 7.15 -0.30
C GLU A 34 -2.54 6.76 -1.56
N SER A 35 -2.24 7.38 -2.71
CA SER A 35 -2.89 7.02 -3.97
C SER A 35 -2.62 5.55 -4.29
N ARG A 36 -3.50 4.92 -5.08
CA ARG A 36 -3.30 3.52 -5.51
C ARG A 36 -1.94 3.35 -6.20
N ALA A 37 -1.57 4.30 -7.06
CA ALA A 37 -0.24 4.35 -7.68
C ALA A 37 0.90 4.45 -6.65
N ALA A 38 0.78 5.29 -5.62
CA ALA A 38 1.81 5.37 -4.57
C ALA A 38 1.92 4.07 -3.76
N GLN A 39 0.81 3.37 -3.53
CA GLN A 39 0.83 2.06 -2.88
C GLN A 39 1.48 1.00 -3.78
N PHE A 40 1.12 0.97 -5.07
CA PHE A 40 1.77 0.11 -6.06
C PHE A 40 3.30 0.32 -6.05
N ASP A 41 3.77 1.56 -6.20
CA ASP A 41 5.19 1.91 -6.24
C ASP A 41 5.93 1.45 -4.98
N LYS A 42 5.32 1.67 -3.82
CA LYS A 42 5.86 1.31 -2.51
C LYS A 42 6.05 -0.19 -2.36
N TYR A 43 5.08 -0.99 -2.76
CA TYR A 43 5.16 -2.44 -2.61
C TYR A 43 6.08 -3.08 -3.64
N ILE A 44 6.12 -2.60 -4.89
CA ILE A 44 7.11 -3.04 -5.88
C ILE A 44 8.53 -2.70 -5.43
N SER A 45 8.76 -1.48 -4.96
CA SER A 45 10.08 -1.06 -4.44
C SER A 45 10.51 -1.91 -3.25
N ARG A 46 9.59 -2.23 -2.34
CA ARG A 46 9.88 -3.09 -1.18
C ARG A 46 10.20 -4.53 -1.57
N ALA A 47 9.55 -5.06 -2.61
CA ALA A 47 9.89 -6.36 -3.17
C ALA A 47 11.31 -6.37 -3.73
N ILE A 48 11.65 -5.34 -4.53
CA ILE A 48 13.01 -5.16 -5.09
C ILE A 48 14.06 -5.05 -3.99
N ASP A 49 13.82 -4.24 -2.97
CA ASP A 49 14.77 -4.06 -1.87
C ASP A 49 14.97 -5.36 -1.08
N THR A 50 13.88 -6.12 -0.86
CA THR A 50 13.97 -7.44 -0.20
C THR A 50 14.81 -8.43 -1.03
N ILE A 51 14.66 -8.44 -2.36
CA ILE A 51 15.49 -9.27 -3.24
C ILE A 51 16.96 -8.87 -3.14
N LYS A 52 17.28 -7.57 -3.16
CA LYS A 52 18.67 -7.10 -3.08
C LYS A 52 19.32 -7.36 -1.73
N ASP A 53 18.58 -7.15 -0.65
CA ASP A 53 19.12 -7.23 0.71
C ASP A 53 19.27 -8.67 1.19
N LYS A 54 18.33 -9.54 0.78
CA LYS A 54 18.24 -10.91 1.31
C LYS A 54 18.37 -11.99 0.23
N GLY A 55 17.98 -11.71 -1.01
CA GLY A 55 17.84 -12.73 -2.04
C GLY A 55 16.72 -13.72 -1.75
N LEU A 56 16.55 -14.71 -2.62
CA LEU A 56 15.50 -15.73 -2.53
C LEU A 56 15.92 -16.94 -1.66
N SER A 57 17.19 -17.05 -1.32
CA SER A 57 17.76 -18.18 -0.56
C SER A 57 17.59 -18.08 0.95
N ILE A 58 17.18 -16.91 1.46
CA ILE A 58 16.98 -16.67 2.89
C ILE A 58 15.53 -17.01 3.27
N ASP A 59 15.37 -17.85 4.30
CA ASP A 59 14.07 -18.24 4.83
C ASP A 59 13.20 -17.01 5.14
N GLY A 60 11.96 -17.02 4.66
CA GLY A 60 11.00 -15.93 4.83
C GLY A 60 11.14 -14.78 3.82
N ALA A 61 12.22 -14.70 3.04
CA ALA A 61 12.39 -13.67 2.01
C ALA A 61 11.46 -13.91 0.81
N PRO A 62 11.36 -15.12 0.22
CA PRO A 62 10.40 -15.39 -0.86
C PRO A 62 8.96 -15.04 -0.49
N GLU A 63 8.53 -15.36 0.73
CA GLU A 63 7.18 -15.09 1.22
C GLU A 63 6.93 -13.58 1.36
N ALA A 64 7.93 -12.82 1.85
CA ALA A 64 7.84 -11.37 1.92
C ALA A 64 7.80 -10.72 0.53
N ILE A 65 8.60 -11.21 -0.42
CA ILE A 65 8.60 -10.75 -1.81
C ILE A 65 7.24 -11.04 -2.46
N ALA A 66 6.74 -12.27 -2.34
CA ALA A 66 5.42 -12.66 -2.83
C ALA A 66 4.31 -11.80 -2.20
N SER A 67 4.33 -11.59 -0.88
CA SER A 67 3.34 -10.73 -0.22
C SER A 67 3.35 -9.30 -0.77
N ASN A 68 4.52 -8.71 -1.00
CA ASN A 68 4.60 -7.37 -1.58
C ASN A 68 4.09 -7.34 -3.03
N ILE A 69 4.44 -8.33 -3.84
CA ILE A 69 3.96 -8.45 -5.23
C ILE A 69 2.44 -8.61 -5.29
N TRP A 70 1.85 -9.42 -4.41
CA TRP A 70 0.40 -9.57 -4.34
C TRP A 70 -0.29 -8.26 -3.99
N VAL A 71 0.24 -7.52 -3.01
CA VAL A 71 -0.35 -6.23 -2.65
C VAL A 71 -0.20 -5.22 -3.80
N ALA A 72 0.94 -5.19 -4.50
CA ALA A 72 1.09 -4.36 -5.69
C ALA A 72 0.10 -4.74 -6.80
N HIS A 73 -0.16 -6.03 -7.01
CA HIS A 73 -1.17 -6.53 -7.94
C HIS A 73 -2.57 -5.93 -7.65
N GLU A 74 -3.00 -5.89 -6.38
CA GLU A 74 -4.29 -5.32 -5.95
C GLU A 74 -4.40 -3.79 -6.16
N PHE A 75 -3.26 -3.10 -6.13
CA PHE A 75 -3.18 -1.65 -6.35
C PHE A 75 -2.87 -1.26 -7.80
N CYS A 76 -2.61 -2.24 -8.68
CA CYS A 76 -2.34 -1.99 -10.08
C CYS A 76 -3.63 -1.75 -10.86
N ASP A 77 -3.72 -0.63 -11.57
CA ASP A 77 -4.88 -0.28 -12.39
C ASP A 77 -4.76 -0.81 -13.84
N SER A 78 -3.59 -1.32 -14.24
CA SER A 78 -3.35 -1.91 -15.57
C SER A 78 -3.60 -3.42 -15.54
N PRO A 79 -4.57 -3.96 -16.29
CA PRO A 79 -4.87 -5.39 -16.30
C PRO A 79 -3.69 -6.25 -16.78
N GLU A 80 -2.91 -5.75 -17.74
CA GLU A 80 -1.74 -6.45 -18.29
C GLU A 80 -0.64 -6.59 -17.23
N ILE A 81 -0.29 -5.50 -16.56
CA ILE A 81 0.73 -5.49 -15.51
C ILE A 81 0.24 -6.25 -14.27
N SER A 82 -1.04 -6.13 -13.95
CA SER A 82 -1.68 -6.88 -12.89
C SER A 82 -1.57 -8.40 -13.12
N ALA A 83 -1.77 -8.87 -14.35
CA ALA A 83 -1.58 -10.27 -14.72
C ALA A 83 -0.10 -10.70 -14.66
N GLU A 84 0.82 -9.84 -15.10
CA GLU A 84 2.27 -10.08 -14.99
C GLU A 84 2.70 -10.26 -13.53
N LEU A 85 2.22 -9.39 -12.62
CA LEU A 85 2.47 -9.50 -11.18
C LEU A 85 1.87 -10.76 -10.57
N SER A 86 0.65 -11.14 -10.97
CA SER A 86 0.04 -12.41 -10.51
C SER A 86 0.85 -13.63 -10.98
N ASN A 87 1.42 -13.60 -12.19
CA ASN A 87 2.28 -14.68 -12.67
C ASN A 87 3.59 -14.73 -11.88
N LEU A 88 4.24 -13.60 -11.64
CA LEU A 88 5.45 -13.54 -10.81
C LEU A 88 5.18 -14.05 -9.39
N TRP A 89 4.04 -13.68 -8.81
CA TRP A 89 3.59 -14.19 -7.52
C TRP A 89 3.47 -15.72 -7.53
N ASN A 90 2.80 -16.29 -8.54
CA ASN A 90 2.69 -17.75 -8.69
C ASN A 90 4.07 -18.41 -8.77
N THR A 91 4.99 -17.86 -9.57
CA THR A 91 6.34 -18.39 -9.71
C THR A 91 7.09 -18.35 -8.38
N ILE A 92 7.00 -17.27 -7.62
CA ILE A 92 7.68 -17.19 -6.31
C ILE A 92 7.07 -18.15 -5.30
N VAL A 93 5.75 -18.35 -5.32
CA VAL A 93 5.06 -19.22 -4.36
C VAL A 93 5.28 -20.70 -4.68
N TYR A 94 5.21 -21.10 -5.94
CA TYR A 94 5.18 -22.50 -6.35
C TYR A 94 6.49 -22.99 -6.99
N GLU A 95 7.25 -22.08 -7.59
CA GLU A 95 8.41 -22.41 -8.44
C GLU A 95 9.66 -21.62 -8.04
N LYS A 96 9.80 -21.27 -6.75
CA LYS A 96 10.89 -20.41 -6.25
C LYS A 96 12.28 -20.87 -6.67
N ASP A 97 12.47 -22.19 -6.77
CA ASP A 97 13.77 -22.79 -7.09
C ASP A 97 14.24 -22.44 -8.51
N VAL A 98 13.30 -22.12 -9.42
CA VAL A 98 13.61 -21.63 -10.78
C VAL A 98 14.22 -20.23 -10.73
N LEU A 99 13.85 -19.43 -9.72
CA LEU A 99 14.31 -18.05 -9.55
C LEU A 99 15.61 -17.93 -8.74
N LEU A 100 16.05 -18.99 -8.07
CA LEU A 100 17.33 -18.99 -7.35
C LEU A 100 18.49 -18.78 -8.32
N GLY A 101 19.34 -17.77 -8.04
CA GLY A 101 20.41 -17.36 -8.93
C GLY A 101 19.96 -16.46 -10.10
N GLN A 102 18.66 -16.13 -10.18
CA GLN A 102 18.09 -15.20 -11.16
C GLN A 102 17.53 -13.93 -10.50
N GLU A 103 17.98 -13.60 -9.28
CA GLU A 103 17.52 -12.44 -8.51
C GLU A 103 17.71 -11.11 -9.26
N ASP A 104 18.79 -10.99 -10.05
CA ASP A 104 19.05 -9.80 -10.87
C ASP A 104 18.03 -9.67 -12.02
N VAL A 105 17.62 -10.80 -12.62
CA VAL A 105 16.59 -10.82 -13.67
C VAL A 105 15.23 -10.48 -13.09
N LEU A 106 14.88 -11.07 -11.95
CA LEU A 106 13.64 -10.75 -11.23
C LEU A 106 13.60 -9.27 -10.82
N THR A 107 14.72 -8.73 -10.34
CA THR A 107 14.86 -7.31 -10.01
C THR A 107 14.66 -6.42 -11.23
N ALA A 108 15.23 -6.80 -12.39
CA ALA A 108 15.06 -6.05 -13.63
C ALA A 108 13.60 -6.06 -14.11
N GLN A 109 12.93 -7.21 -14.06
CA GLN A 109 11.50 -7.32 -14.39
C GLN A 109 10.63 -6.43 -13.51
N LEU A 110 10.84 -6.44 -12.19
CA LEU A 110 10.07 -5.59 -11.28
C LEU A 110 10.32 -4.08 -11.51
N LYS A 111 11.53 -3.69 -11.91
CA LYS A 111 11.82 -2.30 -12.29
C LYS A 111 11.13 -1.90 -13.59
N ASP A 112 11.14 -2.76 -14.60
CA ASP A 112 10.42 -2.52 -15.86
C ASP A 112 8.91 -2.37 -15.62
N ILE A 113 8.33 -3.21 -14.75
CA ILE A 113 6.94 -3.06 -14.29
C ILE A 113 6.69 -1.71 -13.62
N LEU A 114 7.60 -1.27 -12.74
CA LEU A 114 7.49 0.01 -12.07
C LEU A 114 7.51 1.18 -13.07
N GLU A 115 8.42 1.13 -14.05
CA GLU A 115 8.56 2.17 -15.08
C GLU A 115 7.34 2.24 -16.02
N LYS A 116 6.71 1.09 -16.33
CA LYS A 116 5.49 1.04 -17.15
C LYS A 116 4.24 1.60 -16.47
N CYS A 117 4.25 1.68 -15.14
CA CYS A 117 3.12 2.16 -14.32
C CYS A 117 3.22 3.64 -13.93
N GLN A 118 4.33 4.31 -14.25
CA GLN A 118 4.55 5.76 -14.06
C GLN A 118 4.02 6.56 -15.25
#